data_AF-D9PGP6-F1
#
_entry.id   AF-D9PGP6-F1
#
_cell.length_a   1.000
_cell.length_b   1.000
_cell.length_c   1.000
_cell.angle_alpha   90.00
_cell.angle_beta   90.00
_cell.angle_gamma   90.00
#
_symmetry.space_group_name_H-M   'P 1'
#
loop_
_entity.id
_entity.type
_entity.pdbx_description
1 polymer ?
#
loop_
_entity_poly.entity_id
_entity_poly.type
_entity_poly.pdbx_seq_one_letter_code
_entity_poly.pdbx_strand_id
1 'polypeptide(L)'
;MRIAEELELAVSTVGLWLRRLGLGRLRKLEPNPVVVRYEKKRPGELLHLDTKKLGRIQGIGHRIHGDRRTRKRGIGWEILHVCVDDATRVAYAEVLPD
;
A
#
# COMPACT_ATOMS: atom_id res chain seq x y z
N MET A 1 24.62 -16.84 3.05
CA MET A 1 24.64 -15.41 2.65
C MET A 1 26.01 -15.18 2.01
N ARG A 2 26.07 -14.99 0.69
CA ARG A 2 27.32 -15.07 -0.10
C ARG A 2 28.51 -14.27 0.46
N ILE A 3 28.28 -13.03 0.93
CA ILE A 3 29.34 -12.17 1.52
C ILE A 3 29.95 -12.80 2.78
N ALA A 4 29.13 -13.44 3.63
CA ALA A 4 29.61 -14.09 4.85
C ALA A 4 30.43 -15.34 4.55
N GLU A 5 30.05 -16.08 3.50
CA GLU A 5 30.79 -17.25 3.01
C GLU A 5 32.13 -16.86 2.38
N GLU A 6 32.15 -15.85 1.51
CA GLU A 6 33.38 -15.35 0.85
C GLU A 6 34.38 -14.73 1.84
N LEU A 7 33.90 -14.12 2.93
CA LEU A 7 34.75 -13.47 3.93
C LEU A 7 35.03 -14.33 5.17
N GLU A 8 34.50 -15.56 5.24
CA GLU A 8 34.59 -16.44 6.40
C GLU A 8 34.15 -15.77 7.72
N LEU A 9 33.12 -14.92 7.65
CA LEU A 9 32.57 -14.19 8.80
C LEU A 9 31.21 -14.71 9.21
N ALA A 10 30.88 -14.54 10.49
CA ALA A 10 29.52 -14.77 10.96
C ALA A 10 28.51 -13.85 10.23
N VAL A 11 27.36 -14.42 9.86
CA VAL A 11 26.24 -13.71 9.22
C VAL A 11 25.81 -12.46 10.02
N SER A 12 25.89 -12.54 11.35
CA SER A 12 25.58 -11.43 12.25
C SER A 12 26.56 -10.27 12.13
N THR A 13 27.85 -10.55 11.96
CA THR A 13 28.91 -9.54 11.75
C THR A 13 28.69 -8.79 10.44
N VAL A 14 28.45 -9.53 9.35
CA VAL A 14 28.14 -8.93 8.04
C VAL A 14 26.85 -8.10 8.11
N GLY A 15 25.80 -8.61 8.76
CA GLY A 15 24.55 -7.88 8.95
C GLY A 15 24.71 -6.57 9.74
N LEU A 16 25.54 -6.57 10.78
CA LEU A 16 25.88 -5.36 11.55
C LEU A 16 26.58 -4.32 10.66
N TRP A 17 27.54 -4.76 9.85
CA TRP A 17 28.31 -3.88 8.98
C TRP A 17 27.46 -3.30 7.85
N LEU A 18 26.66 -4.13 7.17
CA LEU A 18 25.70 -3.67 6.17
C LEU A 18 24.73 -2.64 6.75
N ARG A 19 24.25 -2.83 7.98
CA ARG A 19 23.40 -1.85 8.65
C ARG A 19 24.14 -0.54 8.92
N ARG A 20 25.40 -0.58 9.38
CA ARG A 20 26.24 0.62 9.59
C ARG A 20 26.49 1.39 8.29
N LEU A 21 26.63 0.69 7.18
CA LEU A 21 26.78 1.28 5.84
C LEU A 21 25.45 1.75 5.23
N GLY A 22 24.32 1.61 5.92
CA GLY A 22 22.99 1.96 5.40
C GLY A 22 22.42 0.96 4.37
N LEU A 23 23.09 -0.18 4.17
CA LEU A 23 22.73 -1.27 3.24
C LEU A 23 21.96 -2.41 3.92
N GLY A 24 21.45 -2.19 5.14
CA GLY A 24 20.70 -3.21 5.90
C GLY A 24 19.32 -3.58 5.33
N ARG A 25 18.94 -3.05 4.15
CA ARG A 25 17.69 -3.36 3.44
C ARG A 25 18.00 -3.54 1.96
N LEU A 26 17.46 -4.58 1.33
CA LEU A 26 17.70 -4.88 -0.10
C LEU A 26 17.40 -3.70 -1.03
N ARG A 27 16.35 -2.92 -0.75
CA ARG A 27 15.99 -1.72 -1.54
C ARG A 27 17.13 -0.68 -1.64
N LYS A 28 18.13 -0.72 -0.76
CA LYS A 28 19.28 0.20 -0.78
C LYS A 28 20.40 -0.25 -1.73
N LEU A 29 20.32 -1.45 -2.30
CA LEU A 29 21.28 -1.97 -3.27
C LEU A 29 21.07 -1.38 -4.67
N GLU A 30 19.85 -0.92 -4.96
CA GLU A 30 19.51 -0.31 -6.23
C GLU A 30 19.29 1.20 -6.05
N PRO A 31 19.64 2.03 -7.05
CA PRO A 31 19.24 3.43 -7.08
C PRO A 31 17.71 3.54 -6.93
N ASN A 32 17.25 4.59 -6.27
CA ASN A 32 15.81 4.87 -6.31
C ASN A 32 15.42 5.15 -7.77
N PRO A 33 14.31 4.58 -8.26
CA PRO A 33 13.80 4.92 -9.58
C PRO A 33 13.52 6.43 -9.67
N VAL A 34 13.76 7.00 -10.85
CA VAL A 34 13.43 8.40 -11.12
C VAL A 34 11.93 8.58 -10.93
N VAL A 35 11.54 9.58 -10.13
CA VAL A 35 10.12 9.90 -9.92
C VAL A 35 9.60 10.61 -11.16
N VAL A 36 8.83 9.88 -11.98
CA VAL A 36 8.15 10.46 -13.14
C VAL A 36 6.80 11.01 -12.68
N ARG A 37 6.65 12.34 -12.69
CA ARG A 37 5.38 13.02 -12.46
C ARG A 37 4.85 13.53 -13.78
N TYR A 38 3.60 13.25 -14.08
CA TYR A 38 2.89 13.78 -15.24
C TYR A 38 1.59 14.41 -14.77
N GLU A 39 1.10 15.34 -15.57
CA GLU A 39 -0.26 15.86 -15.48
C GLU A 39 -0.76 16.13 -16.90
N LYS A 40 -1.98 15.70 -17.22
CA LYS A 40 -2.61 16.05 -18.50
C LYS A 40 -3.06 17.51 -18.51
N LYS A 41 -3.15 18.12 -19.70
CA LYS A 41 -3.42 19.56 -19.83
C LYS A 41 -4.92 19.87 -19.77
N ARG A 42 -5.77 18.93 -20.18
CA ARG A 42 -7.22 19.12 -20.29
C ARG A 42 -7.97 18.06 -19.48
N PRO A 43 -9.13 18.44 -18.91
CA PRO A 43 -10.02 17.48 -18.25
C PRO A 43 -10.38 16.32 -19.18
N GLY A 44 -10.47 15.11 -18.64
CA GLY A 44 -10.89 13.89 -19.34
C GLY A 44 -9.79 13.22 -20.19
N GLU A 45 -8.58 13.78 -20.26
CA GLU A 45 -7.47 13.19 -21.03
C GLU A 45 -6.86 11.96 -20.35
N LEU A 46 -6.99 11.85 -19.02
CA LEU A 46 -6.54 10.69 -18.26
C LEU A 46 -7.38 10.55 -16.98
N LEU A 47 -8.01 9.40 -16.84
CA LEU A 47 -8.76 9.01 -15.65
C LEU A 47 -8.02 7.89 -14.93
N HIS A 48 -7.76 8.10 -13.64
CA HIS A 48 -7.24 7.08 -12.75
C HIS A 48 -8.43 6.32 -12.17
N LEU A 49 -8.54 5.05 -12.55
CA LEU A 49 -9.58 4.15 -12.05
C LEU A 49 -8.98 3.21 -11.01
N ASP A 50 -9.61 3.13 -9.86
CA ASP A 50 -9.30 2.15 -8.81
C ASP A 50 -10.57 1.43 -8.40
N THR A 51 -10.47 0.11 -8.27
CA THR A 51 -11.55 -0.73 -7.78
C THR A 51 -11.07 -1.46 -6.55
N LYS A 52 -11.74 -1.24 -5.42
CA LYS A 52 -11.36 -1.80 -4.14
C LYS A 52 -12.47 -2.63 -3.53
N LYS A 53 -12.22 -3.93 -3.39
CA LYS A 53 -13.09 -4.83 -2.63
C LYS A 53 -12.89 -4.60 -1.13
N LEU A 54 -13.95 -4.19 -0.44
CA LEU A 54 -13.97 -3.86 0.98
C LEU A 54 -14.95 -4.77 1.72
N GLY A 55 -14.57 -5.18 2.94
CA GLY A 55 -15.46 -5.95 3.79
C GLY A 55 -16.56 -5.02 4.30
N ARG A 56 -17.83 -5.44 4.18
CA ARG A 56 -18.94 -4.60 4.63
C ARG A 56 -18.79 -4.29 6.13
N ILE A 57 -19.21 -3.09 6.52
CA ILE A 57 -19.26 -2.68 7.91
C ILE A 57 -20.72 -2.73 8.37
N GLN A 58 -20.98 -3.47 9.45
CA GLN A 58 -22.31 -3.56 10.05
C GLN A 58 -22.26 -3.11 11.51
N GLY A 59 -23.02 -2.06 11.80
CA GLY A 59 -23.16 -1.51 13.15
C GLY A 59 -22.03 -0.57 13.57
N ILE A 60 -22.08 -0.19 14.83
CA ILE A 60 -21.15 0.77 15.44
C ILE A 60 -19.92 0.02 15.95
N GLY A 61 -18.73 0.64 15.89
CA GLY A 61 -17.48 0.03 16.34
C GLY A 61 -17.35 -0.10 17.87
N HIS A 62 -16.58 -1.09 18.34
CA HIS A 62 -16.36 -1.39 19.77
C HIS A 62 -15.82 -0.23 20.60
N ARG A 63 -15.21 0.79 19.97
CA ARG A 63 -14.79 2.01 20.66
C ARG A 63 -15.98 2.75 21.28
N ILE A 64 -17.16 2.65 20.66
CA ILE A 64 -18.37 3.33 21.11
C ILE A 64 -19.19 2.41 22.04
N HIS A 65 -19.39 1.13 21.67
CA HIS A 65 -20.24 0.22 22.46
C HIS A 65 -19.49 -0.61 23.52
N GLY A 66 -18.16 -0.45 23.65
CA GLY A 66 -17.35 -1.05 24.71
C GLY A 66 -17.04 -2.56 24.58
N ASP A 67 -17.79 -3.30 23.76
CA ASP A 67 -17.60 -4.75 23.61
C ASP A 67 -16.62 -5.12 22.48
N ARG A 68 -15.45 -5.65 22.86
CA ARG A 68 -14.41 -6.11 21.92
C ARG A 68 -14.59 -7.56 21.44
N ARG A 69 -15.55 -8.30 22.02
CA ARG A 69 -15.77 -9.72 21.74
C ARG A 69 -16.70 -9.93 20.54
N THR A 70 -17.65 -9.02 20.35
CA THR A 70 -18.55 -9.05 19.20
C THR A 70 -17.79 -8.78 17.91
N ARG A 71 -17.89 -9.71 16.95
CA ARG A 71 -17.42 -9.55 15.57
C ARG A 71 -18.54 -9.94 14.62
N LYS A 72 -18.86 -9.07 13.67
CA LYS A 72 -19.78 -9.40 12.57
C LYS A 72 -19.01 -10.21 11.52
N ARG A 73 -19.43 -11.45 11.30
CA ARG A 73 -18.82 -12.39 10.33
C ARG A 73 -19.82 -12.67 9.22
N GLY A 74 -19.33 -12.99 8.02
CA GLY A 74 -20.17 -13.41 6.91
C GLY A 74 -21.06 -12.30 6.31
N ILE A 75 -20.80 -11.03 6.63
CA ILE A 75 -21.62 -9.90 6.16
C ILE A 75 -21.31 -9.47 4.71
N GLY A 76 -20.38 -10.17 4.05
CA GLY A 76 -20.08 -10.00 2.64
C GLY A 76 -19.11 -8.87 2.32
N TRP A 77 -19.04 -8.55 1.04
CA TRP A 77 -18.13 -7.58 0.46
C TRP A 77 -18.92 -6.53 -0.31
N GLU A 78 -18.32 -5.36 -0.48
CA GLU A 78 -18.77 -4.30 -1.36
C GLU A 78 -17.58 -3.82 -2.20
N ILE A 79 -17.87 -3.28 -3.38
CA ILE A 79 -16.82 -2.84 -4.30
C ILE A 79 -16.91 -1.34 -4.46
N LEU A 80 -15.90 -0.65 -3.94
CA LEU A 80 -15.71 0.77 -4.14
C LEU A 80 -15.05 0.99 -5.50
N HIS A 81 -15.74 1.70 -6.38
CA HIS A 81 -15.22 2.20 -7.64
C HIS A 81 -14.83 3.67 -7.45
N VAL A 82 -13.60 4.00 -7.79
CA VAL A 82 -13.08 5.37 -7.72
C VAL A 82 -12.57 5.76 -9.09
N CYS A 83 -12.93 6.97 -9.52
CA CYS A 83 -12.41 7.62 -10.70
C CYS A 83 -11.86 8.99 -10.31
N VAL A 84 -10.62 9.28 -10.69
CA VAL A 84 -10.01 10.60 -10.49
C VAL A 84 -9.50 11.12 -11.83
N ASP A 85 -9.95 12.30 -12.22
CA ASP A 85 -9.40 13.00 -13.36
C ASP A 85 -8.01 13.59 -13.01
N ASP A 86 -7.01 13.27 -13.82
CA ASP A 86 -5.63 13.66 -13.52
C ASP A 86 -5.41 15.18 -13.63
N ALA A 87 -6.08 15.86 -14.57
CA ALA A 87 -5.91 17.29 -14.81
C ALA A 87 -6.64 18.17 -13.78
N THR A 88 -7.88 17.83 -13.44
CA THR A 88 -8.73 18.64 -12.56
C THR A 88 -8.73 18.17 -11.11
N ARG A 89 -8.25 16.95 -10.85
CA ARG A 89 -8.33 16.26 -9.55
C ARG A 89 -9.77 16.07 -9.05
N VAL A 90 -10.78 16.24 -9.92
CA VAL A 90 -12.15 15.88 -9.61
C VAL A 90 -12.22 14.37 -9.39
N ALA A 91 -12.83 13.98 -8.28
CA ALA A 91 -12.99 12.58 -7.91
C ALA A 91 -14.46 12.19 -7.89
N TYR A 92 -14.76 11.03 -8.48
CA TYR A 92 -16.02 10.33 -8.37
C TYR A 92 -15.80 9.02 -7.64
N ALA A 93 -16.70 8.66 -6.74
CA ALA A 93 -16.65 7.40 -6.05
C ALA A 93 -18.05 6.85 -5.80
N GLU A 94 -18.23 5.56 -6.05
CA GLU A 94 -19.48 4.86 -5.80
C GLU A 94 -19.23 3.44 -5.32
N VAL A 95 -20.16 2.91 -4.52
CA VAL A 95 -20.14 1.52 -4.11
C VAL A 95 -21.15 0.76 -4.97
N LEU A 96 -20.66 -0.21 -5.75
CA LEU A 96 -21.49 -1.04 -6.61
C LEU A 96 -21.55 -2.49 -6.09
N PRO A 97 -22.68 -3.20 -6.32
CA PRO A 97 -22.75 -4.64 -6.11
C PRO A 97 -21.82 -5.39 -7.10
N ASP A 98 -21.44 -6.62 -6.74
CA ASP A 98 -20.77 -7.58 -7.64
C ASP A 98 -21.71 -7.93 -8.82
#